data_AF-A0AAW0AJV0-F1
#
_entry.id   AF-A0AAW0AJV0-F1
#
_cell.length_a   1.000
_cell.length_b   1.000
_cell.length_c   1.000
_cell.angle_alpha   90.00
_cell.angle_beta   90.00
_cell.angle_gamma   90.00
#
_symmetry.space_group_name_H-M   'P 1'
#
loop_
_entity.id
_entity.type
_entity.pdbx_description
1 polymer ?
#
loop_
_entity_poly.entity_id
_entity_poly.type
_entity_poly.pdbx_seq_one_letter_code
_entity_poly.pdbx_strand_id
1 'polypeptide(L)'
;LASLGKPVLLCRAEHNSREASKASEEDADGLEQEVLIAEGARVMITRNVWTSNALVNGAQRVVKKIWFFPGSNPQLKLPAVV
;
A
#
# COMPACT_ATOMS: atom_id res chain seq x y z
N LEU A 1 12.26 -7.21 -3.43
CA LEU A 1 11.22 -7.28 -4.49
C LEU A 1 11.75 -7.86 -5.80
N ALA A 2 12.89 -7.41 -6.32
CA ALA A 2 13.46 -7.92 -7.59
C ALA A 2 13.60 -9.46 -7.65
N SER A 3 13.97 -10.10 -6.54
CA SER A 3 14.08 -11.56 -6.43
C SER A 3 12.76 -12.33 -6.60
N LEU A 4 11.61 -11.66 -6.50
CA LEU A 4 10.29 -12.29 -6.68
C LEU A 4 9.99 -12.58 -8.16
N GLY A 5 10.69 -11.93 -9.11
CA GLY A 5 10.43 -12.10 -10.54
C GLY A 5 9.00 -11.72 -10.95
N LYS A 6 8.37 -10.81 -10.22
CA LYS A 6 7.00 -10.32 -10.45
C LYS A 6 7.02 -8.84 -10.80
N PRO A 7 6.03 -8.35 -11.57
CA PRO A 7 5.81 -6.91 -11.74
C PRO A 7 5.73 -6.22 -10.38
N VAL A 8 6.39 -5.07 -10.29
CA VAL A 8 6.38 -4.21 -9.10
C VAL A 8 5.47 -3.03 -9.39
N LEU A 9 4.51 -2.80 -8.50
CA LEU A 9 3.63 -1.65 -8.53
C LEU A 9 4.22 -0.54 -7.65
N LEU A 10 4.25 0.67 -8.19
CA LEU A 10 4.52 1.90 -7.45
C LEU A 10 3.20 2.51 -7.00
N CYS A 11 2.94 2.46 -5.69
CA CYS A 11 1.79 3.09 -5.07
C CYS A 11 2.21 4.46 -4.53
N ARG A 12 1.53 5.53 -4.95
CA ARG A 12 1.75 6.88 -4.40
C ARG A 12 0.69 7.19 -3.35
N ALA A 13 1.10 7.91 -2.32
CA ALA A 13 0.19 8.38 -1.29
C ALA A 13 -0.93 9.24 -1.88
N GLU A 14 -2.15 9.04 -1.38
CA GLU A 14 -3.28 9.95 -1.62
C GLU A 14 -3.37 10.92 -0.44
N HIS A 15 -3.25 12.21 -0.72
CA HIS A 15 -3.25 13.26 0.29
C HIS A 15 -4.62 13.96 0.34
N ASN A 16 -5.06 14.30 1.54
CA ASN A 16 -6.31 15.04 1.77
C ASN A 16 -6.16 16.56 1.58
N SER A 17 -4.93 17.08 1.54
CA SER A 17 -4.64 18.48 1.27
C SER A 17 -3.26 18.66 0.63
N ARG A 18 -2.99 19.88 0.13
CA ARG A 18 -1.69 20.25 -0.45
C ARG A 18 -0.60 20.35 0.62
N GLU A 19 -0.98 20.65 1.86
CA GLU A 19 -0.08 20.67 3.01
C GLU A 19 0.34 19.24 3.35
N ALA A 20 -0.60 18.30 3.37
CA ALA A 20 -0.32 16.89 3.61
C ALA A 20 0.60 16.28 2.53
N SER A 21 0.51 16.75 1.27
CA SER A 21 1.42 16.29 0.21
C SER A 21 2.86 16.81 0.34
N LYS A 22 3.11 17.74 1.26
CA LYS A 22 4.45 18.30 1.55
C LYS A 22 4.97 17.84 2.91
N ALA A 23 4.16 17.13 3.69
CA ALA A 23 4.55 16.61 4.98
C ALA A 23 5.71 15.62 4.82
N SER A 24 6.63 15.63 5.79
CA SER A 24 7.71 14.67 5.84
C SER A 24 7.20 13.28 6.22
N GLU A 25 8.02 12.25 6.02
CA GLU A 25 7.69 10.89 6.49
C GLU A 25 7.57 10.85 8.02
N GLU A 26 8.35 11.66 8.75
CA GLU A 26 8.28 11.77 10.20
C GLU A 26 6.93 12.34 10.66
N ASP A 27 6.43 13.37 9.97
CA ASP A 27 5.09 13.93 10.21
C ASP A 27 3.96 12.94 9.86
N ALA A 28 4.27 11.90 9.09
CA ALA A 28 3.35 10.86 8.62
C ALA A 28 3.53 9.51 9.34
N ASP A 29 4.02 9.51 10.59
CA ASP A 29 4.27 8.31 11.39
C ASP A 29 5.21 7.29 10.70
N GLY A 30 6.18 7.78 9.94
CA GLY A 30 7.14 6.96 9.18
C GLY A 30 6.55 6.34 7.90
N LEU A 31 5.40 6.80 7.42
CA LEU A 31 4.83 6.35 6.15
C LEU A 31 5.49 7.05 4.96
N GLU A 32 6.12 6.26 4.09
CA GLU A 32 6.70 6.73 2.84
C GLU A 32 5.62 7.25 1.86
N GLN A 33 5.95 8.29 1.11
CA GLN A 33 5.06 8.84 0.07
C GLN A 33 4.89 7.89 -1.13
N GLU A 34 5.85 7.00 -1.34
CA GLU A 34 5.88 6.03 -2.42
C GLU A 34 6.17 4.64 -1.86
N VAL A 35 5.30 3.66 -2.12
CA VAL A 35 5.47 2.28 -1.67
C VAL A 35 5.54 1.35 -2.88
N LEU A 36 6.61 0.57 -2.95
CA LEU A 36 6.76 -0.49 -3.94
C LEU A 36 6.16 -1.80 -3.40
N ILE A 37 5.29 -2.43 -4.18
CA ILE A 37 4.63 -3.68 -3.79
C ILE A 37 4.60 -4.67 -4.96
N ALA A 38 4.71 -5.96 -4.65
CA ALA A 38 4.58 -7.04 -5.64
C ALA A 38 3.89 -8.25 -5.01
N GLU A 39 3.30 -9.11 -5.85
CA GLU A 39 2.85 -10.43 -5.40
C GLU A 39 4.04 -11.21 -4.81
N GLY A 40 3.84 -11.80 -3.62
CA GLY A 40 4.88 -12.47 -2.85
C GLY A 40 5.66 -11.56 -1.89
N ALA A 41 5.43 -10.24 -1.91
CA ALA A 41 6.05 -9.32 -0.95
C ALA A 41 5.50 -9.57 0.47
N ARG A 42 6.39 -9.56 1.47
CA ARG A 42 5.99 -9.52 2.88
C ARG A 42 5.72 -8.08 3.27
N VAL A 43 4.55 -7.83 3.85
CA VAL A 43 4.06 -6.51 4.23
C VAL A 43 3.62 -6.49 5.68
N MET A 44 3.56 -5.31 6.28
CA MET A 44 3.00 -5.07 7.60
C MET A 44 1.81 -4.13 7.47
N ILE A 45 0.71 -4.46 8.14
CA ILE A 45 -0.45 -3.58 8.25
C ILE A 45 -0.12 -2.49 9.28
N THR A 46 -0.31 -1.21 8.93
CA THR A 46 0.05 -0.06 9.80
C THR A 46 -1.15 0.55 10.52
N ARG A 47 -2.37 0.08 10.26
CA ARG A 47 -3.60 0.53 10.93
C ARG A 47 -4.60 -0.60 11.10
N ASN A 48 -5.55 -0.46 12.02
CA ASN A 48 -6.61 -1.45 12.15
C ASN A 48 -7.58 -1.35 10.96
N VAL A 49 -7.68 -2.43 10.18
CA VAL A 49 -8.57 -2.52 9.02
C VAL A 49 -9.76 -3.42 9.34
N TRP A 50 -9.51 -4.61 9.90
CA TRP A 50 -10.53 -5.58 10.27
C TRP A 50 -10.10 -6.39 11.48
N THR A 51 -10.46 -5.90 12.67
CA THR A 51 -10.00 -6.46 13.95
C THR A 51 -10.48 -7.88 14.20
N SER A 52 -11.74 -8.20 13.88
CA SER A 52 -12.29 -9.56 14.08
C SER A 52 -11.61 -10.62 13.20
N ASN A 53 -10.98 -10.21 12.10
CA ASN A 53 -10.28 -11.10 11.16
C ASN A 53 -8.75 -10.94 11.23
N ALA A 54 -8.24 -10.33 12.31
CA ALA A 54 -6.81 -10.14 12.56
C ALA A 54 -6.05 -9.31 11.50
N LEU A 55 -6.76 -8.44 10.75
CA LEU A 55 -6.14 -7.40 9.92
C LEU A 55 -5.94 -6.14 10.77
N VAL A 56 -5.02 -6.26 11.74
CA VAL A 56 -4.71 -5.25 12.75
C VAL A 56 -3.34 -4.63 12.53
N ASN A 57 -3.09 -3.46 13.13
CA ASN A 57 -1.77 -2.85 13.12
C ASN A 57 -0.69 -3.84 13.63
N GLY A 58 0.44 -3.91 12.94
CA GLY A 58 1.55 -4.82 13.20
C GLY A 58 1.38 -6.22 12.59
N ALA A 59 0.21 -6.55 12.04
CA ALA A 59 0.02 -7.85 11.39
C ALA A 59 0.90 -7.96 10.13
N GLN A 60 1.74 -8.99 10.09
CA GLN A 60 2.63 -9.25 8.96
C GLN A 60 2.10 -10.39 8.09
N ARG A 61 1.98 -10.15 6.78
CA ARG A 61 1.42 -11.11 5.82
C ARG A 61 2.16 -11.03 4.48
N VAL A 62 1.80 -11.94 3.56
CA VAL A 62 2.34 -11.97 2.20
C VAL A 62 1.26 -11.57 1.21
N VAL A 63 1.58 -10.66 0.29
CA VAL A 63 0.69 -10.24 -0.78
C VAL A 63 0.43 -11.42 -1.70
N LYS A 64 -0.82 -11.89 -1.76
CA LYS A 64 -1.20 -13.01 -2.64
C LYS A 64 -1.52 -12.55 -4.05
N LYS A 65 -2.27 -11.44 -4.18
CA LYS A 65 -2.70 -10.86 -5.44
C LYS A 65 -2.93 -9.36 -5.32
N ILE A 66 -2.86 -8.66 -6.45
CA ILE A 66 -3.13 -7.22 -6.59
C ILE A 66 -4.17 -7.03 -7.69
N TRP A 67 -5.27 -6.35 -7.37
CA TRP A 67 -6.45 -6.22 -8.23
C TRP A 67 -6.78 -4.74 -8.39
N PHE A 68 -7.39 -4.37 -9.51
CA PHE A 68 -7.88 -3.01 -9.78
C PHE A 68 -9.34 -3.07 -10.19
N PHE A 69 -10.08 -1.99 -9.96
CA PHE A 69 -11.44 -1.90 -10.48
C PHE A 69 -11.43 -1.91 -12.02
N PRO A 70 -12.36 -2.64 -12.68
CA PRO A 70 -12.47 -2.64 -14.14
C PRO A 70 -12.50 -1.22 -14.72
N GLY A 71 -11.70 -0.96 -15.76
CA GLY A 71 -11.58 0.36 -16.39
C GLY A 71 -10.65 1.35 -15.67
N SER A 72 -10.07 0.99 -14.52
CA SER A 72 -9.07 1.84 -13.84
C SER A 72 -7.72 1.78 -14.53
N ASN A 73 -7.00 2.91 -14.55
CA ASN A 73 -5.60 2.92 -14.98
C ASN A 73 -4.69 2.56 -13.78
N PRO A 74 -4.00 1.39 -13.80
CA PRO A 74 -3.13 0.96 -12.72
C PRO A 74 -1.92 1.87 -12.44
N GLN A 75 -1.59 2.78 -13.35
CA GLN A 75 -0.51 3.76 -13.16
C GLN A 75 -0.96 5.01 -12.37
N LEU A 76 -2.28 5.26 -12.30
CA LEU A 76 -2.85 6.47 -11.70
C LEU A 76 -3.70 6.19 -10.46
N LYS A 77 -4.13 4.94 -10.26
CA LYS A 77 -5.03 4.56 -9.17
C LYS A 77 -4.41 3.46 -8.32
N LEU A 78 -4.70 3.52 -7.03
CA LEU A 78 -4.33 2.46 -6.10
C LEU A 78 -5.11 1.17 -6.38
N PRO A 79 -4.57 0.00 -5.97
CA PRO A 79 -5.29 -1.26 -6.03
C PRO A 79 -6.63 -1.22 -5.29
N ALA A 80 -7.58 -2.03 -5.75
CA ALA A 80 -8.82 -2.25 -5.04
C ALA A 80 -8.57 -2.92 -3.70
N VAL A 81 -9.27 -2.45 -2.66
CA VAL A 81 -9.34 -3.10 -1.34
C VAL A 81 -10.67 -3.84 -1.29
N VAL A 82 -10.63 -5.14 -0.97
CA VAL A 82 -11.81 -6.02 -0.89
C VAL A 82 -11.82 -6.69 0.48
#